data_AF-A0A957ZHS6-F1
#
_entry.id   AF-A0A957ZHS6-F1
#
_cell.length_a   1.000
_cell.length_b   1.000
_cell.length_c   1.000
_cell.angle_alpha   90.00
_cell.angle_beta   90.00
_cell.angle_gamma   90.00
#
_symmetry.space_group_name_H-M   'P 1'
#
loop_
_entity.id
_entity.type
_entity.pdbx_description
1 polymer ?
#
loop_
_entity_poly.entity_id
_entity_poly.type
_entity_poly.pdbx_seq_one_letter_code
_entity_poly.pdbx_strand_id
1 'polypeptide(L)' 'VEFPKTGTLGIALNLTAENIGIIIMGEYQHIEEGDLVRRTERIASVPVGDAMIGRVVNAVGQPIDG' A
#
# COMPACT_ATOMS: atom_id res chain seq x y z
N VAL A 1 4.15 -3.94 1.15
CA VAL A 1 5.10 -3.24 2.05
C VAL A 1 4.37 -2.08 2.70
N GLU A 2 4.88 -1.60 3.83
CA GLU A 2 4.29 -0.51 4.59
C GLU A 2 5.39 0.47 4.99
N PHE A 3 5.07 1.76 4.91
CA PHE A 3 5.88 2.88 5.38
C PHE A 3 5.37 3.29 6.77
N PRO A 4 5.97 2.82 7.89
CA PRO A 4 5.37 2.96 9.22
C PRO A 4 5.21 4.41 9.70
N LYS A 5 6.03 5.34 9.19
CA LYS A 5 5.95 6.77 9.51
C LYS A 5 4.63 7.38 9.03
N THR A 6 4.15 6.96 7.86
CA THR A 6 2.95 7.51 7.22
C THR A 6 1.75 6.56 7.26
N GLY A 7 1.99 5.26 7.52
CA GLY A 7 1.02 4.19 7.33
C GLY A 7 0.72 3.89 5.86
N THR A 8 1.44 4.51 4.91
CA THR A 8 1.21 4.32 3.48
C THR A 8 1.56 2.89 3.08
N LEU A 9 0.68 2.25 2.32
CA LEU A 9 0.94 0.93 1.76
C LEU A 9 1.67 1.05 0.42
N GLY A 10 2.42 0.01 0.07
CA GLY A 10 3.06 -0.11 -1.24
C GLY A 10 3.11 -1.54 -1.74
N ILE A 11 3.20 -1.70 -3.06
CA ILE A 11 3.39 -2.99 -3.73
C ILE A 11 4.83 -3.07 -4.22
N ALA A 12 5.57 -4.09 -3.79
CA ALA A 12 6.88 -4.38 -4.34
C ALA A 12 6.69 -4.99 -5.74
N LEU A 13 7.16 -4.29 -6.79
CA LEU A 13 7.01 -4.68 -8.18
C LEU A 13 8.29 -5.32 -8.73
N ASN A 14 9.44 -4.71 -8.46
CA ASN A 14 10.73 -5.17 -8.96
C ASN A 14 11.68 -5.43 -7.80
N LEU A 15 12.43 -6.53 -7.88
CA LEU A 15 13.39 -6.96 -6.87
C LEU A 15 14.73 -7.14 -7.58
N THR A 16 15.68 -6.27 -7.29
CA THR A 16 17.07 -6.41 -7.75
C THR A 16 17.98 -6.66 -6.56
N ALA A 17 19.23 -7.06 -6.82
CA ALA A 17 20.21 -7.30 -5.76
C ALA A 17 20.52 -6.04 -4.93
N GLU A 18 20.37 -4.85 -5.54
CA GLU A 18 20.77 -3.57 -4.93
C GLU A 18 19.56 -2.75 -4.48
N ASN A 19 18.41 -2.90 -5.12
CA ASN A 19 17.23 -2.08 -4.86
C ASN A 19 15.92 -2.82 -5.11
N ILE A 20 14.85 -2.29 -4.52
CA ILE A 20 13.49 -2.80 -4.67
C ILE A 20 12.62 -1.65 -5.19
N GLY A 21 11.95 -1.87 -6.32
CA GLY A 21 10.97 -0.94 -6.87
C GLY A 21 9.62 -1.13 -6.19
N ILE A 22 9.10 -0.08 -5.54
CA ILE A 22 7.82 -0.08 -4.83
C ILE A 22 6.87 0.91 -5.49
N ILE A 23 5.66 0.46 -5.84
CA ILE A 23 4.54 1.33 -6.20
C ILE A 23 3.87 1.80 -4.91
N ILE A 24 3.73 3.12 -4.75
CA ILE A 24 3.10 3.74 -3.59
C ILE A 24 1.58 3.71 -3.78
N MET A 25 0.85 3.20 -2.78
CA MET A 25 -0.61 3.03 -2.79
C MET A 25 -1.26 4.02 -1.81
N GLY A 26 -1.02 5.32 -2.01
CA GLY A 26 -1.54 6.38 -1.15
C GLY A 26 -0.73 7.67 -1.26
N GLU A 27 -0.80 8.50 -0.22
CA GLU A 27 -0.06 9.77 -0.16
C GLU A 27 1.45 9.53 -0.09
N TYR A 28 2.17 10.11 -1.05
CA TYR A 28 3.63 10.01 -1.18
C TYR A 28 4.37 11.25 -0.67
N GLN A 29 3.66 12.36 -0.43
CA GLN A 29 4.27 13.66 -0.12
C GLN A 29 5.08 13.67 1.18
N HIS A 30 4.80 12.71 2.08
CA HIS A 30 5.44 12.60 3.40
C HIS A 30 6.48 11.47 3.47
N ILE A 31 6.79 10.82 2.34
CA ILE A 31 7.80 9.78 2.24
C ILE A 31 9.13 10.45 1.86
N GLU A 32 10.15 10.21 2.68
CA GLU A 32 11.46 10.84 2.55
C GLU A 32 12.56 9.77 2.42
N GLU A 33 13.71 10.17 1.89
CA GLU A 33 14.88 9.31 1.84
C GLU A 33 15.31 8.89 3.25
N GLY A 34 15.62 7.61 3.41
CA GLY A 34 15.99 7.03 4.71
C GLY A 34 14.79 6.57 5.56
N ASP A 35 13.55 6.82 5.13
CA ASP A 35 12.38 6.27 5.81
C ASP A 35 12.41 4.74 5.85
N LEU A 36 12.06 4.18 7.01
CA LEU A 36 12.00 2.73 7.18
C LEU A 36 10.83 2.16 6.39
N VAL A 37 11.07 1.08 5.65
CA VAL A 37 10.03 0.31 4.98
C VAL A 37 9.99 -1.10 5.56
N ARG A 38 8.78 -1.61 5.84
CA ARG A 38 8.57 -2.95 6.39
C ARG A 38 7.82 -3.84 5.42
N ARG A 39 8.21 -5.13 5.39
CA ARG A 39 7.42 -6.15 4.70
C ARG A 39 6.13 -6.38 5.49
N THR A 40 5.03 -6.53 4.76
CA THR A 40 3.70 -6.80 5.33
C THR A 40 3.43 -8.31 5.48
N GLU A 41 4.36 -9.16 5.00
CA GLU A 41 4.20 -10.63 4.93
C GLU A 41 2.94 -11.09 4.18
N ARG A 42 2.41 -10.21 3.35
CA ARG A 42 1.21 -10.42 2.55
C ARG A 42 1.53 -10.15 1.09
N ILE A 43 1.14 -11.09 0.23
CA ILE A 43 1.11 -10.87 -1.21
C ILE A 43 0.04 -9.82 -1.51
N ALA A 44 0.20 -9.09 -2.61
CA ALA A 44 -0.78 -8.12 -3.09
C ALA A 44 -2.19 -8.73 -3.04
N SER A 45 -3.04 -8.15 -2.19
CA SER A 45 -4.38 -8.62 -1.88
C SER A 45 -5.26 -7.44 -1.49
N VAL A 46 -6.55 -7.56 -1.79
CA VAL A 46 -7.58 -6.57 -1.46
C VAL A 46 -8.69 -7.35 -0.74
N PRO A 47 -9.29 -6.80 0.33
CA PRO A 47 -10.45 -7.42 0.97
C PRO A 47 -11.60 -7.60 -0.03
N VAL A 48 -12.46 -8.60 0.18
CA VAL A 48 -13.66 -8.85 -0.63
C VAL A 48 -14.81 -9.31 0.26
N GLY A 49 -16.05 -9.16 -0.20
CA GLY A 49 -17.25 -9.67 0.49
C GLY A 49 -18.46 -8.75 0.35
N ASP A 50 -19.60 -9.19 0.86
CA ASP A 50 -20.89 -8.48 0.73
C ASP A 50 -20.86 -7.06 1.32
N ALA A 51 -19.99 -6.81 2.31
CA ALA A 51 -19.76 -5.50 2.89
C ALA A 51 -19.24 -4.44 1.88
N MET A 52 -18.78 -4.86 0.70
CA MET A 52 -18.36 -3.96 -0.38
C MET A 52 -19.50 -3.52 -1.29
N ILE A 53 -20.65 -4.20 -1.26
CA ILE A 53 -21.77 -3.90 -2.16
C ILE A 53 -22.28 -2.48 -1.87
N GLY A 54 -22.29 -1.63 -2.90
CA GLY A 54 -22.74 -0.24 -2.80
C GLY A 54 -21.72 0.73 -2.20
N ARG A 55 -20.52 0.27 -1.84
CA ARG A 55 -19.43 1.13 -1.36
C ARG A 55 -18.60 1.66 -2.53
N VAL A 56 -18.04 2.85 -2.37
CA VAL A 56 -16.92 3.33 -3.21
C VAL A 56 -15.64 3.11 -2.43
N VAL A 57 -14.73 2.31 -2.99
CA VAL A 57 -13.46 1.94 -2.34
C VAL A 57 -12.26 2.32 -3.22
N ASN A 58 -11.11 2.55 -2.59
CA ASN A 58 -9.84 2.76 -3.28
C ASN A 58 -9.19 1.44 -3.73
N ALA A 59 -8.00 1.54 -4.36
CA ALA A 59 -7.27 0.40 -4.91
C ALA A 59 -6.79 -0.63 -3.88
N VAL A 60 -6.79 -0.30 -2.58
CA VAL A 60 -6.46 -1.24 -1.49
C VAL A 60 -7.71 -1.70 -0.72
N GLY A 61 -8.91 -1.39 -1.22
CA GLY A 61 -10.18 -1.82 -0.64
C GLY A 61 -10.60 -1.03 0.60
N GLN A 62 -10.01 0.15 0.83
CA GLN A 62 -10.47 1.08 1.87
C GLN A 62 -11.60 1.95 1.31
N PRO A 63 -12.67 2.17 2.08
CA PRO A 63 -13.77 3.02 1.64
C PRO A 63 -13.37 4.49 1.49
N ILE A 64 -13.92 5.16 0.48
CA ILE A 64 -13.73 6.59 0.17
C ILE A 64 -15.07 7.31 -0.08
N ASP A 65 -16.17 6.68 0.30
CA ASP A 65 -17.54 7.16 0.07
C ASP A 65 -18.06 8.18 1.09
N GLY A 66 -17.24 8.60 2.07
CA GLY A 66 -17.58 9.64 3.05
C GLY A 66 -17.56 9.16 4.49
#